data_AF-A0A915M3A5-F1
#
_entry.id   AF-A0A915M3A5-F1
#
_cell.length_a   1.000
_cell.length_b   1.000
_cell.length_c   1.000
_cell.angle_alpha   90.00
_cell.angle_beta   90.00
_cell.angle_gamma   90.00
#
_symmetry.space_group_name_H-M   'P 1'
#
loop_
_entity.id
_entity.type
_entity.pdbx_description
1 polymer ?
#
loop_
_entity_poly.entity_id
_entity_poly.type
_entity_poly.pdbx_seq_one_letter_code
_entity_poly.pdbx_strand_id
1 'polypeptide(L)'
;MPKYSFNCREIQNLLNGIVCLFKPRDIPLSVLQRLFLKEICDQANVIAQCRPLPLIEMPIVEEHKESGSLLIVEKRQQIDYSLHPSIVGEMFRPEEFQIEPLNPLEPSSSGVCGNF
;
A
#
# COMPACT_ATOMS: atom_id res chain seq x y z
N MET A 1 4.22 -4.18 -17.29
CA MET A 1 4.56 -4.94 -16.05
C MET A 1 5.90 -4.43 -15.54
N PRO A 2 6.06 -4.21 -14.23
CA PRO A 2 7.35 -3.79 -13.67
C PRO A 2 8.42 -4.87 -13.97
N LYS A 3 9.62 -4.44 -14.36
CA LYS A 3 10.76 -5.31 -14.72
C LYS A 3 11.44 -5.95 -13.50
N TYR A 4 11.04 -5.58 -12.29
CA TYR A 4 11.66 -5.97 -11.03
C TYR A 4 10.58 -6.43 -10.04
N SER A 5 10.86 -7.49 -9.31
CA SER A 5 10.06 -7.95 -8.16
C SER A 5 10.86 -7.72 -6.89
N PHE A 6 10.34 -6.91 -5.99
CA PHE A 6 10.94 -6.69 -4.67
C PHE A 6 9.95 -7.16 -3.60
N ASN A 7 10.45 -7.76 -2.52
CA ASN A 7 9.64 -8.02 -1.34
C ASN A 7 9.51 -6.74 -0.48
N CYS A 8 8.61 -6.75 0.51
CA CYS A 8 8.34 -5.57 1.35
C CYS A 8 9.61 -5.03 2.04
N ARG A 9 10.52 -5.92 2.48
CA ARG A 9 11.75 -5.51 3.18
C ARG A 9 12.74 -4.81 2.24
N GLU A 10 12.87 -5.30 1.01
CA GLU A 10 13.72 -4.68 -0.01
C GLU A 10 13.19 -3.29 -0.38
N ILE A 11 11.88 -3.14 -0.54
CA ILE A 11 11.24 -1.85 -0.79
C ILE A 11 11.47 -0.89 0.38
N GLN A 12 11.28 -1.35 1.61
CA GLN A 12 11.50 -0.53 2.80
C GLN A 12 12.95 -0.02 2.87
N ASN A 13 13.93 -0.87 2.54
CA ASN A 13 15.33 -0.46 2.47
C ASN A 13 15.60 0.57 1.36
N LEU A 14 14.94 0.44 0.20
CA LEU A 14 15.07 1.39 -0.90
C LEU A 14 14.45 2.76 -0.59
N LEU A 15 13.38 2.78 0.20
CA LEU A 15 12.67 4.00 0.58
C LEU A 15 13.36 4.76 1.73
N ASN A 16 14.35 4.16 2.39
CA ASN A 16 15.18 4.82 3.39
C ASN A 16 16.29 5.64 2.71
N GLY A 17 15.95 6.84 2.22
CA GLY A 17 16.91 7.69 1.52
C GLY A 17 16.44 9.13 1.33
N ILE A 18 17.15 9.83 0.44
CA ILE A 18 16.87 11.23 0.08
C ILE A 18 16.39 11.26 -1.37
N VAL A 19 15.32 12.01 -1.63
CA VAL A 19 14.82 12.25 -2.99
C VAL A 19 14.71 13.74 -3.26
N CYS A 20 15.20 14.16 -4.43
CA CYS A 20 15.05 15.53 -4.92
C CYS A 20 13.83 15.59 -5.84
N LEU A 21 12.85 16.43 -5.49
CA LEU A 21 11.62 16.60 -6.25
C LEU A 21 11.51 18.03 -6.77
N PHE A 22 11.04 18.18 -8.00
CA PHE A 22 10.66 19.48 -8.53
C PHE A 22 9.28 19.87 -7.99
N LYS A 23 9.21 20.90 -7.14
CA LYS A 23 7.94 21.38 -6.57
C LYS A 23 7.22 22.31 -7.56
N PRO A 24 5.99 21.98 -8.01
CA PRO A 24 5.18 22.92 -8.77
C PRO A 24 4.86 24.18 -7.95
N ARG A 25 4.78 25.34 -8.60
CA ARG A 25 4.53 26.62 -7.91
C ARG A 25 3.22 26.61 -7.13
N ASP A 26 2.15 26.10 -7.74
CA ASP A 26 0.78 26.19 -7.22
C ASP A 26 0.40 25.09 -6.21
N ILE A 27 1.34 24.19 -5.87
CA ILE A 27 1.08 23.09 -4.95
C ILE A 27 1.82 23.33 -3.62
N PRO A 28 1.10 23.41 -2.49
CA PRO A 28 1.71 23.46 -1.17
C PRO A 28 2.56 22.23 -0.89
N LEU A 29 3.66 22.40 -0.15
CA LEU A 29 4.59 21.30 0.15
C LEU A 29 3.90 20.12 0.87
N SER A 30 3.01 20.40 1.81
CA SER A 30 2.25 19.37 2.53
C SER A 30 1.33 18.56 1.61
N VAL A 31 0.72 19.21 0.62
CA VAL A 31 -0.10 18.54 -0.40
C VAL A 31 0.78 17.67 -1.29
N LEU A 32 1.95 18.18 -1.70
CA LEU A 32 2.90 17.41 -2.51
C LEU A 32 3.43 16.18 -1.76
N GLN A 33 3.81 16.33 -0.48
CA GLN A 33 4.24 15.21 0.36
C GLN A 33 3.17 14.13 0.47
N ARG A 34 1.91 14.51 0.71
CA ARG A 34 0.80 13.57 0.76
C ARG A 34 0.58 12.84 -0.57
N LEU A 35 0.61 13.56 -1.69
CA LEU A 35 0.45 12.96 -3.02
C LEU A 35 1.60 12.00 -3.33
N PHE A 36 2.83 12.41 -3.02
CA PHE A 36 4.03 11.62 -3.24
C PHE A 36 4.02 10.34 -2.39
N LEU A 37 3.66 10.44 -1.10
CA LEU A 37 3.52 9.27 -0.22
C LEU A 37 2.44 8.31 -0.69
N LYS A 38 1.29 8.84 -1.12
CA LYS A 38 0.22 8.02 -1.66
C LYS A 38 0.69 7.22 -2.88
N GLU A 39 1.35 7.89 -3.83
CA GLU A 39 1.87 7.23 -5.03
C GLU A 39 2.94 6.19 -4.69
N ILE A 40 3.86 6.48 -3.77
CA ILE A 40 4.85 5.50 -3.29
C ILE A 40 4.15 4.27 -2.72
N CYS A 41 3.16 4.45 -1.84
CA CYS A 41 2.45 3.34 -1.21
C CYS A 41 1.71 2.50 -2.27
N ASP A 42 1.00 3.14 -3.19
CA ASP A 42 0.26 2.46 -4.25
C ASP A 42 1.21 1.63 -5.14
N GLN A 43 2.34 2.20 -5.57
CA GLN A 43 3.33 1.50 -6.39
C GLN A 43 4.07 0.41 -5.60
N ALA A 44 4.46 0.67 -4.35
CA ALA A 44 5.11 -0.29 -3.48
C ALA A 44 4.23 -1.52 -3.25
N ASN A 45 2.93 -1.32 -2.99
CA ASN A 45 1.96 -2.40 -2.85
C ASN A 45 1.82 -3.23 -4.14
N VAL A 46 1.82 -2.58 -5.32
CA VAL A 46 1.77 -3.29 -6.61
C VAL A 46 3.05 -4.11 -6.84
N ILE A 47 4.23 -3.55 -6.58
CA ILE A 47 5.52 -4.21 -6.78
C ILE A 47 5.72 -5.37 -5.79
N ALA A 48 5.38 -5.15 -4.52
CA ALA A 48 5.41 -6.15 -3.46
C ALA A 48 4.32 -7.22 -3.63
N GLN A 49 3.36 -6.99 -4.52
CA GLN A 49 2.17 -7.81 -4.70
C GLN A 49 1.31 -7.88 -3.42
N CYS A 50 1.37 -6.84 -2.58
CA CYS A 50 0.43 -6.67 -1.48
C CYS A 50 -0.96 -6.42 -2.07
N ARG A 51 -1.86 -7.39 -1.93
CA ARG A 51 -3.24 -7.28 -2.41
C ARG A 51 -4.18 -7.11 -1.22
N PRO A 52 -5.24 -6.29 -1.36
CA PRO A 52 -6.33 -6.33 -0.40
C PRO A 52 -6.88 -7.76 -0.33
N LEU A 53 -7.23 -8.20 0.89
CA LEU A 53 -7.77 -9.54 1.09
C LEU A 53 -9.07 -9.68 0.30
N PRO A 54 -9.18 -10.67 -0.59
CA PRO A 54 -10.41 -10.88 -1.33
C PRO A 54 -11.51 -11.35 -0.38
N LEU A 55 -12.76 -11.12 -0.77
CA LEU A 55 -13.91 -11.74 -0.13
C LEU A 55 -14.16 -13.10 -0.79
N ILE A 56 -14.49 -14.11 0.02
CA ILE A 56 -14.91 -15.44 -0.40
C ILE A 56 -16.32 -15.72 0.10
N GLU A 57 -17.06 -16.51 -0.66
CA GLU A 57 -18.35 -17.04 -0.24
C GLU A 57 -18.15 -18.21 0.71
N MET A 58 -18.51 -18.02 1.98
CA MET A 58 -18.53 -19.09 2.97
C MET A 58 -19.95 -19.63 3.14
N PRO A 59 -20.17 -20.95 2.99
CA PRO A 59 -21.48 -21.53 3.19
C PRO A 59 -21.87 -21.49 4.67
N ILE A 60 -23.11 -21.09 4.94
CA ILE A 60 -23.77 -21.28 6.23
C ILE A 60 -24.46 -22.63 6.16
N VAL A 61 -24.07 -23.54 7.05
CA VAL A 61 -24.61 -24.89 7.10
C VAL A 61 -25.51 -25.07 8.32
N GLU A 62 -26.65 -25.70 8.11
CA GLU A 62 -27.57 -26.14 9.15
C GLU A 62 -27.81 -27.64 9.05
N GLU A 63 -28.21 -28.26 10.16
CA GLU A 63 -28.46 -29.69 10.20
C GLU A 63 -29.87 -30.02 9.67
N HIS A 64 -29.94 -30.99 8.75
CA HIS A 64 -31.20 -31.53 8.27
C HIS A 64 -31.88 -32.32 9.38
N LYS A 65 -33.09 -31.87 9.77
CA LYS A 65 -33.81 -32.32 10.98
C LYS A 65 -34.07 -33.82 11.07
N GLU A 66 -34.09 -34.53 9.95
CA GLU A 66 -34.41 -35.97 9.91
C GLU A 66 -33.19 -36.86 9.69
N SER A 67 -32.22 -36.40 8.88
CA SER A 67 -31.08 -37.23 8.47
C SER A 67 -29.76 -36.83 9.14
N GLY A 68 -29.72 -35.73 9.89
CA GLY A 68 -28.50 -35.18 10.48
C GLY A 68 -27.49 -34.65 9.45
N SER A 69 -27.88 -34.57 8.17
CA SER A 69 -26.98 -34.14 7.10
C SER A 69 -26.84 -32.62 7.08
N LEU A 70 -25.64 -32.11 6.82
CA LEU A 70 -25.40 -30.67 6.72
C LEU A 70 -25.94 -30.13 5.39
N LEU A 71 -26.85 -29.16 5.48
CA LEU A 71 -27.43 -28.45 4.34
C LEU A 71 -26.89 -27.02 4.30
N ILE A 72 -26.47 -26.59 3.12
CA ILE A 72 -26.10 -25.19 2.88
C ILE A 72 -27.40 -24.40 2.77
N VAL A 73 -27.68 -23.55 3.77
CA VAL A 73 -28.89 -22.72 3.81
C VAL A 73 -28.67 -21.33 3.22
N GLU A 74 -27.46 -20.81 3.32
CA GLU A 74 -27.10 -19.49 2.85
C GLU A 74 -25.61 -19.43 2.52
N LYS A 75 -25.19 -18.37 1.84
CA LYS A 75 -23.78 -18.03 1.65
C LYS A 75 -23.53 -16.62 2.18
N ARG A 76 -22.48 -16.46 2.97
CA ARG A 76 -22.04 -15.14 3.45
C ARG A 76 -20.73 -14.74 2.80
N GLN A 77 -20.57 -13.45 2.54
CA GLN A 77 -19.27 -12.90 2.17
C GLN A 77 -18.39 -12.81 3.41
N GLN A 78 -17.18 -13.36 3.33
CA GLN A 78 -16.19 -13.31 4.40
C GLN A 78 -14.81 -12.99 3.82
N ILE A 79 -13.98 -12.27 4.58
CA ILE A 79 -12.58 -12.06 4.22
C ILE A 79 -11.86 -13.41 4.11
N ASP A 80 -11.11 -13.58 3.02
CA ASP A 80 -10.21 -14.72 2.83
C ASP A 80 -8.93 -14.54 3.63
N TYR A 81 -8.92 -15.11 4.82
CA TYR A 81 -7.77 -15.10 5.72
C TYR A 81 -6.64 -16.03 5.27
N SER A 82 -6.81 -16.87 4.24
CA SER A 82 -5.68 -17.62 3.66
C SER A 82 -4.61 -16.71 3.05
N LEU A 83 -5.02 -15.47 2.71
CA LEU A 83 -4.16 -14.41 2.21
C LEU A 83 -3.84 -13.35 3.27
N HIS A 84 -4.05 -13.65 4.57
CA HIS A 84 -3.88 -12.69 5.66
C HIS A 84 -2.50 -12.00 5.61
N PRO A 85 -2.35 -10.73 6.05
CA PRO A 85 -1.08 -10.02 6.04
C PRO A 85 0.07 -10.71 6.77
N SER A 86 -0.21 -11.56 7.76
CA SER A 86 0.83 -12.41 8.39
C SER A 86 1.43 -13.45 7.45
N ILE A 87 0.72 -13.76 6.35
CA ILE A 87 1.10 -14.70 5.30
C ILE A 87 1.65 -13.95 4.07
N VAL A 88 1.04 -12.82 3.70
CA VAL A 88 1.31 -12.11 2.43
C VAL A 88 2.08 -10.79 2.63
N GLY A 89 2.24 -10.32 3.86
CA GLY A 89 2.78 -9.00 4.22
C GLY A 89 1.69 -7.94 4.36
N GLU A 90 1.89 -6.96 5.25
CA GLU A 90 0.99 -5.80 5.35
C GLU A 90 1.17 -4.88 4.14
N MET A 91 0.05 -4.24 3.74
CA MET A 91 0.09 -3.20 2.72
C MET A 91 0.75 -1.95 3.31
N PHE A 92 1.67 -1.35 2.54
CA PHE A 92 2.23 -0.05 2.84
C PHE A 92 1.13 1.00 2.92
N ARG A 93 1.16 1.80 3.98
CA ARG A 93 0.25 2.91 4.23
C ARG A 93 1.02 4.22 4.37
N PRO A 94 0.46 5.36 3.92
CA PRO A 94 1.14 6.66 4.03
C PRO A 94 1.56 7.02 5.46
N GLU A 95 0.82 6.55 6.48
CA GLU A 95 1.09 6.82 7.89
C GLU A 95 2.35 6.13 8.42
N GLU A 96 2.85 5.11 7.72
CA GLU A 96 4.05 4.35 8.10
C GLU A 96 5.34 5.03 7.64
N PHE A 97 5.24 6.04 6.79
CA PHE A 97 6.38 6.75 6.23
C PHE A 97 6.53 8.14 6.85
N GLN A 98 7.78 8.50 7.15
CA GLN A 98 8.14 9.86 7.55
C GLN A 98 8.87 10.54 6.39
N ILE A 99 8.34 11.66 5.92
CA ILE A 99 9.02 12.53 4.94
C ILE A 99 9.26 13.88 5.57
N GLU A 100 10.52 14.24 5.71
CA GLU A 100 10.94 15.53 6.22
C GLU A 100 11.57 16.37 5.09
N PRO A 101 11.18 17.65 4.95
CA PRO A 101 11.83 18.53 3.99
C PRO A 101 13.20 18.96 4.52
N LEU A 102 14.27 18.49 3.87
CA LEU A 102 15.65 18.78 4.29
C LEU A 102 16.06 20.24 4.06
N ASN A 103 15.65 20.82 2.93
CA ASN A 103 15.91 22.22 2.59
C ASN A 103 14.67 22.78 1.88
N PRO A 104 13.72 23.39 2.61
CA PRO A 104 12.65 24.13 1.98
C PRO A 104 13.27 25.35 1.28
N LEU A 105 13.58 25.18 0.01
CA LEU A 105 13.86 26.28 -0.89
C LEU A 105 12.64 27.22 -0.86
N GLU A 106 12.88 28.52 -0.65
CA GLU A 106 11.87 29.57 -0.72
C GLU A 106 10.99 29.43 -1.98
N PRO A 107 9.75 29.96 -1.98
CA PRO A 107 8.82 29.88 -3.11
C PRO A 107 9.41 30.38 -4.45
N SER A 108 10.42 31.25 -4.36
CA SER A 108 11.15 31.87 -5.47
C SER A 108 12.41 31.10 -5.91
N SER A 109 12.81 30.04 -5.21
CA SER A 109 14.04 29.33 -5.54
C SER A 109 13.83 28.37 -6.71
N SER A 110 14.41 28.74 -7.84
CA SER A 110 14.72 27.81 -8.92
C SER A 110 15.91 26.94 -8.53
N GLY A 111 15.75 25.62 -8.71
CA GLY A 111 16.68 24.53 -8.42
C GLY A 111 18.15 24.86 -8.17
N VAL A 112 18.66 24.40 -7.02
CA VAL A 112 20.11 24.26 -6.80
C VAL A 112 20.57 22.99 -7.51
N CYS A 113 20.99 23.12 -8.77
CA CYS A 113 21.92 22.17 -9.38
C CYS A 113 23.33 22.58 -8.92
N GLY A 114 23.75 22.12 -7.75
CA GLY A 114 25.16 22.17 -7.36
C GLY A 114 25.89 21.05 -8.08
N ASN A 115 26.74 21.40 -9.04
CA ASN A 115 27.69 20.47 -9.65
C ASN A 115 28.52 19.82 -8.53
N PHE A 116 28.50 18.48 -8.46
CA PHE A 116 29.56 17.70 -7.84
C PHE A 116 30.58 17.33 -8.92
#